data_AF-F4RN75-F1
#
_entry.id   AF-F4RN75-F1
#
_cell.length_a   1.000
_cell.length_b   1.000
_cell.length_c   1.000
_cell.angle_alpha   90.00
_cell.angle_beta   90.00
_cell.angle_gamma   90.00
#
_symmetry.space_group_name_H-M   'P 1'
#
loop_
_entity.id
_entity.type
_entity.pdbx_description
1 polymer ?
#
loop_
_entity_poly.entity_id
_entity_poly.type
_entity_poly.pdbx_seq_one_letter_code
_entity_poly.pdbx_strand_id
1 'polypeptide(L)'
;MSLTDPRYLEEIEREKSLKMATCRCSNCDPQAAARLIRLLPQTNLTRLDQLMSSSPTDPEDISLFDIPKTSSKRKITSSIPLVCKSNDPIRLNVPIIDLVISNDQEILDTQIIEEEHREELRLKAVEKENKAKDIANQKLLRIEKAAEAASSKEKKITDKQKKVSDSLNL
;
A
#
# COMPACT_ATOMS: atom_id res chain seq x y z
N MET A 1 12.93 -3.23 38.39
CA MET A 1 13.14 -2.47 39.66
C MET A 1 11.83 -2.46 40.43
N SER A 2 11.87 -2.66 41.75
CA SER A 2 10.67 -2.61 42.61
C SER A 2 10.30 -1.17 42.93
N LEU A 3 9.00 -0.86 43.08
CA LEU A 3 8.51 0.46 43.51
C LEU A 3 8.96 0.84 44.94
N THR A 4 9.51 -0.12 45.68
CA THR A 4 10.05 0.03 47.03
C THR A 4 11.57 0.03 47.08
N ASP A 5 12.25 -0.04 45.93
CA ASP A 5 13.71 -0.02 45.86
C ASP A 5 14.23 1.38 46.27
N PRO A 6 15.11 1.50 47.28
CA PRO A 6 15.67 2.79 47.69
C PRO A 6 16.30 3.58 46.54
N ARG A 7 16.99 2.91 45.60
CA ARG A 7 17.60 3.57 44.44
C ARG A 7 16.57 4.16 43.48
N TYR A 8 15.39 3.52 43.39
CA TYR A 8 14.29 4.02 42.57
C TYR A 8 13.68 5.28 43.19
N LEU A 9 13.53 5.31 44.52
CA LEU A 9 13.02 6.48 45.22
C LEU A 9 13.98 7.67 45.12
N GLU A 10 15.29 7.42 45.23
CA GLU A 10 16.34 8.43 45.01
C GLU A 10 16.30 9.01 43.59
N GLU A 11 16.08 8.17 42.57
CA GLU A 11 16.00 8.63 41.17
C GLU A 11 14.74 9.50 40.93
N ILE A 12 13.60 9.13 41.52
CA ILE A 12 12.38 9.96 41.48
C ILE A 12 12.60 11.30 42.19
N GLU A 13 13.35 11.33 43.28
CA GLU A 13 13.69 12.57 43.99
C GLU A 13 14.68 13.42 43.18
N ARG A 14 15.65 12.80 42.50
CA ARG A 14 16.56 13.45 41.56
C ARG A 14 15.78 14.12 40.42
N GLU A 15 14.86 13.40 39.78
CA GLU A 15 14.02 13.93 38.70
C GLU A 15 13.19 15.15 39.17
N LYS A 16 12.59 15.06 40.37
CA LYS A 16 11.84 16.17 40.98
C LYS A 16 12.73 17.39 41.27
N SER A 17 13.91 17.16 41.84
CA SER A 17 14.85 18.26 42.19
C SER A 17 15.37 18.99 40.96
N LEU A 18 15.57 18.27 39.84
CA LEU A 18 15.97 18.82 38.56
C LEU A 18 14.80 19.36 37.72
N LYS A 19 13.57 19.33 38.25
CA LYS A 19 12.35 19.75 37.55
C LYS A 19 12.22 19.12 36.17
N MET A 20 12.61 17.84 36.05
CA MET A 20 12.46 17.12 34.79
C MET A 20 10.98 17.06 34.42
N ALA A 21 10.69 17.24 33.14
CA ALA A 21 9.31 17.27 32.66
C ALA A 21 8.61 15.94 32.97
N THR A 22 7.37 16.00 33.44
CA THR A 22 6.54 14.83 33.63
C THR A 22 6.38 14.08 32.32
N CYS A 23 6.45 12.75 32.34
CA CYS A 23 6.26 11.93 31.14
C CYS A 23 4.89 12.23 30.51
N ARG A 24 4.88 12.60 29.22
CA ARG A 24 3.66 12.84 28.43
C ARG A 24 3.45 11.79 27.33
N CYS A 25 4.05 10.61 27.46
CA CYS A 25 3.85 9.55 26.47
C CYS A 25 2.40 9.04 26.49
N SER A 26 1.99 8.28 25.48
CA SER A 26 0.61 7.79 25.34
C SER A 26 0.08 6.99 26.53
N ASN A 27 0.96 6.40 27.35
CA ASN A 27 0.57 5.69 28.57
C ASN A 27 0.33 6.65 29.75
N CYS A 28 1.11 7.72 29.85
CA CYS A 28 1.07 8.68 30.95
C CYS A 28 0.10 9.86 30.67
N ASP A 29 -0.13 10.23 29.41
CA ASP A 29 -1.10 11.26 28.98
C ASP A 29 -1.81 10.82 27.67
N PRO A 30 -2.75 9.85 27.76
CA PRO A 30 -3.43 9.31 26.58
C PRO A 30 -4.30 10.34 25.85
N GLN A 31 -4.79 11.36 26.57
CA GLN A 31 -5.62 12.42 25.98
C GLN A 31 -4.77 13.38 25.15
N ALA A 32 -3.62 13.83 25.66
CA ALA A 32 -2.72 14.67 24.86
C ALA A 32 -2.13 13.90 23.67
N ALA A 33 -1.81 12.61 23.82
CA ALA A 33 -1.33 11.80 22.71
C ALA A 33 -2.38 11.64 21.59
N ALA A 34 -3.64 11.36 21.93
CA ALA A 34 -4.72 11.28 20.95
C ALA A 34 -4.97 12.62 20.24
N ARG A 35 -4.85 13.73 20.99
CA ARG A 35 -4.92 15.08 20.44
C ARG A 35 -3.79 15.37 19.46
N LEU A 36 -2.55 15.03 19.81
CA LEU A 36 -1.39 15.21 18.95
C LEU A 36 -1.59 14.52 17.60
N ILE A 37 -2.00 13.25 17.61
CA ILE A 37 -2.20 12.44 16.40
C ILE A 37 -3.29 13.04 15.51
N ARG A 38 -4.41 13.50 16.09
CA ARG A 38 -5.51 14.10 15.34
C ARG A 38 -5.12 15.41 14.65
N LEU A 39 -4.23 16.18 15.26
CA LEU A 39 -3.82 17.51 14.77
C LEU A 39 -2.56 17.47 13.90
N LEU A 40 -1.77 16.40 14.00
CA LEU A 40 -0.50 16.23 13.28
C LEU A 40 -0.60 16.49 11.76
N PRO A 41 -1.63 15.99 11.05
CA PRO A 41 -1.74 16.19 9.59
C PRO A 41 -1.89 17.66 9.19
N GLN A 42 -2.34 18.53 10.10
CA GLN A 42 -2.64 19.94 9.84
C GLN A 42 -1.68 20.89 10.57
N THR A 43 -0.74 20.36 11.35
CA THR A 43 0.24 21.16 12.10
C THR A 43 1.50 21.40 11.28
N ASN A 44 1.95 22.64 11.20
CA ASN A 44 3.31 22.98 10.78
C ASN A 44 4.28 22.89 11.97
N LEU A 45 5.59 22.90 11.71
CA LEU A 45 6.64 22.74 12.73
C LEU A 45 6.49 23.72 13.91
N THR A 46 6.20 24.99 13.64
CA THR A 46 6.01 26.02 14.68
C THR A 46 4.79 25.74 15.57
N ARG A 47 3.72 25.19 14.98
CA ARG A 47 2.52 24.79 15.73
C ARG A 47 2.70 23.47 16.47
N LEU A 48 3.59 22.59 16.01
CA LEU A 48 3.86 21.31 16.67
C LEU A 48 4.46 21.53 18.07
N ASP A 49 5.41 22.45 18.22
CA ASP A 49 6.01 22.77 19.53
C ASP A 49 4.98 23.35 20.50
N GLN A 50 4.10 24.22 20.01
CA GLN A 50 2.97 24.74 20.78
C GLN A 50 2.01 23.61 21.17
N LEU A 51 1.75 22.69 20.25
CA LEU A 51 0.86 21.55 20.46
C LEU A 51 1.41 20.60 21.53
N MET A 52 2.71 20.29 21.48
CA MET A 52 3.39 19.47 22.50
C MET A 52 3.48 20.16 23.87
N SER A 53 3.51 21.49 23.90
CA SER A 53 3.61 22.28 25.14
C SER A 53 2.24 22.61 25.77
N SER A 54 1.16 22.57 24.99
CA SER A 54 -0.20 22.89 25.46
C SER A 54 -0.82 21.81 26.35
N SER A 55 -1.74 22.24 27.23
CA SER A 55 -2.55 21.35 28.06
C SER A 55 -3.81 20.92 27.31
N PRO A 56 -4.28 19.66 27.45
CA PRO A 56 -5.49 19.18 26.77
C PRO A 56 -6.80 19.83 27.27
N THR A 57 -6.73 20.74 28.26
CA THR A 57 -7.87 21.50 28.80
C THR A 57 -8.36 22.63 27.91
N ASP A 58 -7.61 23.01 26.88
CA ASP A 58 -8.00 24.09 25.98
C ASP A 58 -9.16 23.63 25.07
N PRO A 59 -10.27 24.39 24.98
CA PRO A 59 -11.38 24.03 24.11
C PRO A 59 -10.92 24.12 22.66
N GLU A 60 -10.87 22.97 21.99
CA GLU A 60 -10.54 22.91 20.57
C GLU A 60 -11.76 23.23 19.71
N ASP A 61 -11.55 23.98 18.64
CA ASP A 61 -12.53 24.15 17.59
C ASP A 61 -12.59 22.88 16.75
N ILE A 62 -13.49 21.97 17.14
CA ILE A 62 -13.67 20.64 16.55
C ILE A 62 -14.45 20.69 15.24
N SER A 63 -14.81 21.90 14.75
CA SER A 63 -15.61 22.09 13.54
C SER A 63 -14.89 21.72 12.24
N LEU A 64 -13.56 21.57 12.27
CA LEU A 64 -12.71 21.26 11.12
C LEU A 64 -12.47 19.75 10.88
N PHE A 65 -13.09 18.87 11.67
CA PHE A 65 -12.84 17.42 11.60
C PHE A 65 -14.07 16.65 11.09
N ASP A 66 -14.01 16.17 9.85
CA ASP A 66 -14.90 15.12 9.30
C ASP A 66 -14.53 13.72 9.81
N ILE A 67 -14.07 13.60 11.07
CA ILE A 67 -13.76 12.31 11.67
C ILE A 67 -15.01 11.86 12.44
N PRO A 68 -15.64 10.72 12.09
CA PRO A 68 -16.81 10.24 12.80
C PRO A 68 -16.48 10.02 14.28
N LYS A 69 -17.20 10.73 15.16
CA LYS A 69 -17.10 10.61 16.62
C LYS A 69 -17.67 9.27 17.08
N THR A 70 -16.94 8.18 16.91
CA THR A 70 -17.20 6.92 17.61
C THR A 70 -16.26 6.75 18.80
N SER A 71 -15.91 7.84 19.50
CA SER A 71 -15.21 7.73 20.78
C SER A 71 -16.20 7.21 21.83
N SER A 72 -16.20 5.90 22.06
CA SER A 72 -16.82 5.29 23.23
C SER A 72 -16.32 6.03 24.48
N LYS A 73 -17.25 6.70 25.18
CA LYS A 73 -16.96 7.47 26.40
C LYS A 73 -16.54 6.52 27.52
N ARG A 74 -15.32 6.00 27.48
CA ARG A 74 -14.74 5.33 28.65
C ARG A 74 -14.46 6.40 29.70
N LYS A 75 -15.17 6.33 30.82
CA LYS A 75 -14.83 7.08 32.02
C LYS A 75 -13.45 6.61 32.46
N ILE A 76 -12.42 7.45 32.29
CA ILE A 76 -11.08 7.20 32.83
C ILE A 76 -11.20 7.41 34.35
N THR A 77 -11.63 6.37 35.06
CA THR A 77 -11.67 6.36 36.51
C THR A 77 -10.37 5.74 37.01
N SER A 78 -9.39 6.58 37.34
CA SER A 78 -8.40 6.37 38.41
C SER A 78 -7.21 7.30 38.20
N SER A 79 -6.61 7.72 39.31
CA SER A 79 -5.38 8.49 39.43
C SER A 79 -4.34 8.14 38.36
N ILE A 80 -4.08 9.10 37.46
CA ILE A 80 -3.05 9.02 36.43
C ILE A 80 -1.69 8.95 37.14
N PRO A 81 -0.91 7.86 36.97
CA PRO A 81 0.42 7.77 37.56
C PRO A 81 1.34 8.83 36.94
N LEU A 82 2.04 9.60 37.77
CA LEU A 82 3.02 10.62 37.36
C LEU A 82 4.23 10.05 36.59
N VAL A 83 4.40 8.72 36.58
CA VAL A 83 5.54 8.03 35.96
C VAL A 83 5.06 6.72 35.35
N CYS A 84 5.54 6.43 34.14
CA CYS A 84 5.24 5.21 33.43
C CYS A 84 5.99 4.03 34.09
N LYS A 85 5.28 2.96 34.45
CA LYS A 85 5.90 1.77 35.07
C LYS A 85 6.86 1.11 34.05
N SER A 86 8.02 0.66 34.52
CA SER A 86 9.11 0.13 33.65
C SER A 86 8.72 -1.04 32.74
N ASN A 87 7.58 -1.70 33.01
CA ASN A 87 7.07 -2.86 32.27
C ASN A 87 5.63 -2.66 31.75
N ASP A 88 5.12 -1.42 31.66
CA ASP A 88 3.83 -1.22 30.98
C ASP A 88 4.09 -1.13 29.48
N PRO A 89 3.68 -2.14 28.67
CA PRO A 89 3.83 -2.05 27.23
C PRO A 89 3.13 -0.78 26.73
N ILE A 90 3.65 -0.18 25.66
CA ILE A 90 3.00 0.97 25.02
C ILE A 90 1.60 0.51 24.61
N ARG A 91 0.57 1.01 25.31
CA ARG A 91 -0.83 0.75 24.99
C ARG A 91 -1.21 1.83 24.00
N LEU A 92 -0.99 1.56 22.71
CA LEU A 92 -1.63 2.36 21.68
C LEU A 92 -3.14 2.28 21.94
N ASN A 93 -3.77 3.44 22.10
CA ASN A 93 -5.20 3.52 22.30
C ASN A 93 -5.89 2.80 21.13
N VAL A 94 -6.96 2.03 21.37
CA VAL A 94 -7.66 1.24 20.34
C VAL A 94 -7.97 2.06 19.07
N PRO A 95 -8.42 3.32 19.15
CA PRO A 95 -8.63 4.16 17.96
C PRO A 95 -7.36 4.46 17.16
N ILE A 96 -6.17 4.42 17.78
CA ILE A 96 -4.88 4.59 17.09
C ILE A 96 -4.56 3.32 16.30
N ILE A 97 -4.84 2.15 16.88
CA ILE A 97 -4.66 0.87 16.21
C ILE A 97 -5.60 0.81 14.99
N ASP A 98 -6.87 1.17 15.17
CA ASP A 98 -7.85 1.19 14.07
C ASP A 98 -7.47 2.16 12.96
N LEU A 99 -6.95 3.35 13.30
CA LEU A 99 -6.49 4.33 12.33
C LEU A 99 -5.27 3.85 11.53
N VAL A 100 -4.30 3.22 12.20
CA VAL A 100 -3.12 2.66 11.53
C VAL A 100 -3.52 1.54 10.58
N ILE A 101 -4.38 0.61 11.04
CA ILE A 101 -4.90 -0.48 10.20
C ILE A 101 -5.64 0.09 8.97
N SER A 102 -6.45 1.13 9.15
CA SER A 102 -7.17 1.76 8.05
C SER A 102 -6.23 2.37 7.01
N ASN A 103 -5.21 3.10 7.46
CA ASN A 103 -4.22 3.69 6.54
C ASN A 103 -3.42 2.62 5.81
N ASP A 104 -2.99 1.56 6.51
CA ASP A 104 -2.25 0.47 5.89
C ASP A 104 -3.10 -0.27 4.86
N GLN A 105 -4.40 -0.46 5.13
CA GLN A 105 -5.33 -1.06 4.19
C GLN A 105 -5.50 -0.22 2.93
N GLU A 106 -5.62 1.11 3.05
CA GLU A 106 -5.75 2.01 1.90
C GLU A 106 -4.51 1.98 1.00
N ILE A 107 -3.32 1.90 1.59
CA ILE A 107 -2.06 1.77 0.85
C ILE A 107 -2.02 0.45 0.08
N LEU A 108 -2.40 -0.65 0.74
CA LEU A 108 -2.42 -1.98 0.12
C LEU A 108 -3.43 -2.04 -1.02
N ASP A 109 -4.65 -1.52 -0.82
CA ASP A 109 -5.69 -1.51 -1.83
C ASP A 109 -5.24 -0.73 -3.08
N THR A 110 -4.59 0.42 -2.88
CA THR A 110 -4.04 1.23 -3.98
C THR A 110 -2.97 0.46 -4.77
N GLN A 111 -2.05 -0.20 -4.07
CA GLN A 111 -0.98 -0.98 -4.72
C GLN A 111 -1.53 -2.15 -5.53
N ILE A 112 -2.52 -2.87 -4.99
CA ILE A 112 -3.17 -3.98 -5.69
C ILE A 112 -3.83 -3.49 -6.97
N ILE A 113 -4.60 -2.40 -6.92
CA ILE A 113 -5.27 -1.83 -8.09
C ILE A 113 -4.25 -1.43 -9.18
N GLU A 114 -3.15 -0.78 -8.79
CA GLU A 114 -2.11 -0.38 -9.74
C GLU A 114 -1.38 -1.57 -10.38
N GLU A 115 -1.16 -2.64 -9.61
CA GLU A 115 -0.52 -3.87 -10.10
C GLU A 115 -1.44 -4.64 -11.05
N GLU A 116 -2.73 -4.78 -10.71
CA GLU A 116 -3.74 -5.39 -11.57
C GLU A 116 -3.83 -4.66 -12.92
N HIS A 117 -3.92 -3.33 -12.92
CA HIS A 117 -3.96 -2.54 -14.15
C HIS A 117 -2.68 -2.70 -15.00
N ARG A 118 -1.51 -2.80 -14.35
CA ARG A 118 -0.24 -3.05 -15.04
C ARG A 118 -0.22 -4.41 -15.72
N GLU A 119 -0.74 -5.43 -15.06
CA GLU A 119 -0.77 -6.79 -15.59
C GLU A 119 -1.82 -6.93 -16.71
N GLU A 120 -2.96 -6.25 -16.61
CA GLU A 120 -3.94 -6.17 -17.69
C GLU A 120 -3.34 -5.57 -18.97
N LEU A 121 -2.55 -4.50 -18.84
CA LEU A 121 -1.84 -3.90 -19.97
C LEU A 121 -0.84 -4.87 -20.60
N ARG A 122 -0.15 -5.70 -19.80
CA ARG A 122 0.76 -6.74 -20.29
C ARG A 122 0.02 -7.83 -21.06
N LEU A 123 -1.06 -8.35 -20.49
CA LEU A 123 -1.88 -9.37 -21.14
C LEU A 123 -2.45 -8.86 -22.46
N LYS A 124 -2.90 -7.61 -22.51
CA LYS A 124 -3.39 -6.96 -23.73
C LYS A 124 -2.30 -6.80 -24.80
N ALA A 125 -1.06 -6.55 -24.40
CA ALA A 125 0.07 -6.50 -25.32
C ALA A 125 0.38 -7.89 -25.92
N VAL A 126 0.42 -8.93 -25.07
CA VAL A 126 0.62 -10.33 -25.49
C VAL A 126 -0.50 -10.79 -26.42
N GLU A 127 -1.76 -10.46 -26.11
CA GLU A 127 -2.90 -10.81 -26.96
C GLU A 127 -2.79 -10.17 -28.36
N LYS A 128 -2.38 -8.91 -28.44
CA LYS A 128 -2.13 -8.23 -29.72
C LYS A 128 -1.00 -8.88 -30.50
N GLU A 129 0.08 -9.29 -29.83
CA GLU A 129 1.20 -9.97 -30.47
C GLU A 129 0.78 -11.34 -31.02
N ASN A 130 0.02 -12.11 -30.25
CA ASN A 130 -0.51 -13.40 -30.69
C ASN A 130 -1.45 -13.25 -31.89
N LYS A 131 -2.36 -12.27 -31.86
CA LYS A 131 -3.21 -11.95 -33.02
C LYS A 131 -2.37 -11.59 -34.27
N ALA A 132 -1.29 -10.83 -34.10
CA ALA A 132 -0.39 -10.50 -35.20
C ALA A 132 0.34 -11.75 -35.75
N LYS A 133 0.79 -12.64 -34.87
CA LYS A 133 1.40 -13.93 -35.24
C LYS A 133 0.42 -14.82 -36.00
N ASP A 134 -0.83 -14.91 -35.56
CA ASP A 134 -1.86 -15.71 -36.23
C ASP A 134 -2.13 -15.19 -37.65
N ILE A 135 -2.23 -13.86 -37.81
CA ILE A 135 -2.39 -13.23 -39.12
C ILE A 135 -1.17 -13.52 -40.02
N ALA A 136 0.05 -13.43 -39.47
CA ALA A 136 1.27 -13.73 -40.22
C ALA A 136 1.32 -15.20 -40.66
N ASN A 137 1.00 -16.14 -39.76
CA ASN A 137 0.93 -17.57 -40.05
C ASN A 137 -0.11 -17.87 -41.12
N GLN A 138 -1.28 -17.24 -41.06
CA GLN A 138 -2.32 -17.41 -42.07
C GLN A 138 -1.87 -16.90 -43.46
N LYS A 139 -1.10 -15.81 -43.52
CA LYS A 139 -0.51 -15.31 -44.77
C LYS A 139 0.53 -16.28 -45.32
N LEU A 140 1.42 -16.81 -44.48
CA LEU A 140 2.42 -17.80 -44.88
C LEU A 140 1.76 -19.06 -45.45
N LEU A 141 0.74 -19.58 -44.77
CA LEU A 141 -0.02 -20.76 -45.23
C LEU A 141 -0.66 -20.54 -46.60
N ARG A 142 -1.16 -19.32 -46.88
CA ARG A 142 -1.72 -18.98 -48.21
C ARG A 142 -0.67 -18.97 -49.31
N ILE A 143 0.53 -18.45 -49.00
CA ILE A 143 1.66 -18.42 -49.94
C ILE A 143 2.13 -19.84 -50.25
N GLU A 144 2.28 -20.68 -49.22
CA GLU A 144 2.68 -22.08 -49.37
C GLU A 144 1.70 -22.86 -50.25
N LYS A 145 0.38 -22.76 -49.97
CA LYS A 145 -0.66 -23.36 -50.82
C LYS A 145 -0.64 -22.87 -52.26
N ALA A 146 -0.34 -21.59 -52.49
CA ALA A 146 -0.21 -21.04 -53.85
C ALA A 146 1.01 -21.60 -54.58
N ALA A 147 2.14 -21.76 -53.88
CA ALA A 147 3.36 -22.37 -54.43
C ALA A 147 3.16 -23.86 -54.76
N GLU A 148 2.49 -24.62 -53.90
CA GLU A 148 2.11 -26.01 -54.16
C GLU A 148 1.20 -26.14 -55.39
N ALA A 149 0.21 -25.25 -55.51
CA ALA A 149 -0.68 -25.22 -56.67
C ALA A 149 0.07 -24.85 -57.97
N ALA A 150 1.04 -23.92 -57.91
CA ALA A 150 1.87 -23.54 -59.05
C ALA A 150 2.76 -24.69 -59.51
N SER A 151 3.49 -25.33 -58.59
CA SER A 151 4.34 -26.49 -58.91
C SER A 151 3.54 -27.67 -59.46
N SER A 152 2.31 -27.89 -58.95
CA SER A 152 1.40 -28.91 -59.49
C SER A 152 0.94 -28.59 -60.92
N LYS A 153 0.75 -27.30 -61.26
CA LYS A 153 0.42 -26.87 -62.64
C LYS A 153 1.62 -27.02 -63.56
N GLU A 154 2.82 -26.65 -63.12
CA GLU A 154 4.05 -26.82 -63.88
C GLU A 154 4.30 -28.29 -64.23
N LYS A 155 4.19 -29.21 -63.25
CA LYS A 155 4.30 -30.66 -63.50
C LYS A 155 3.30 -31.14 -64.56
N LYS A 156 2.05 -30.68 -64.51
CA LYS A 156 1.03 -31.03 -65.52
C LYS A 156 1.38 -30.49 -66.90
N ILE A 157 2.00 -29.31 -66.99
CA ILE A 157 2.43 -28.71 -68.27
C ILE A 157 3.61 -29.51 -68.83
N THR A 158 4.61 -29.82 -68.02
CA THR A 158 5.78 -30.61 -68.44
C THR A 158 5.39 -32.01 -68.89
N ASP A 159 4.46 -32.67 -68.19
CA ASP A 159 3.97 -34.00 -68.56
C ASP A 159 3.21 -33.99 -69.90
N LYS A 160 2.44 -32.93 -70.16
CA LYS A 160 1.75 -32.75 -71.45
C LYS A 160 2.75 -32.49 -72.58
N GLN A 161 3.74 -31.62 -72.36
CA GLN A 161 4.79 -31.34 -73.35
C GLN A 161 5.57 -32.60 -73.71
N LYS A 162 5.93 -33.42 -72.70
CA LYS A 162 6.59 -34.70 -72.92
C LYS A 162 5.74 -35.66 -73.77
N LYS A 163 4.45 -35.78 -73.47
CA LYS A 163 3.53 -36.63 -74.29
C LYS A 163 3.43 -36.15 -75.74
N VAL A 164 3.40 -34.84 -75.97
CA VAL A 164 3.36 -34.25 -77.32
C VAL A 164 4.67 -34.48 -78.07
N SER A 165 5.82 -34.31 -77.42
CA SER A 165 7.13 -34.61 -78.04
C SER A 165 7.30 -36.10 -78.35
N ASP A 166 6.79 -36.98 -77.49
CA ASP A 166 6.86 -38.43 -77.71
C ASP A 166 5.97 -38.88 -78.88
N SER A 167 4.88 -38.16 -79.17
CA SER A 167 3.98 -38.45 -80.30
C SER A 167 4.39 -37.82 -81.64
N LEU A 168 5.34 -36.88 -81.64
CA LEU A 168 5.93 -36.29 -82.85
C LEU A 168 7.19 -37.05 -83.36
N ASN A 169 7.72 -37.99 -82.57
CA ASN A 169 8.90 -38.80 -82.91
C ASN A 169 8.55 -40.24 -83.34
N LEU A 170 7.29 -40.49 -83.71
CA LEU A 170 6.75 -41.73 -84.29
C LEU A 170 6.25 -41.45 -85.71
#